data_AF-A0A4R8CG73-F1
#
_entry.id   AF-A0A4R8CG73-F1
#
_cell.length_a   1.000
_cell.length_b   1.000
_cell.length_c   1.000
_cell.angle_alpha   90.00
_cell.angle_beta   90.00
_cell.angle_gamma   90.00
#
_symmetry.space_group_name_H-M   'P 1'
#
loop_
_entity.id
_entity.type
_entity.pdbx_description
1 polymer ?
#
loop_
_entity_poly.entity_id
_entity_poly.type
_entity_poly.pdbx_seq_one_letter_code
_entity_poly.pdbx_strand_id
1 'polypeptide(L)'
;MSTRHTDDWFVPVRCVGDIATLQTGRLPDGLRVGIAFSSLERLRAASGAQEFMRLSEDGLHDMLEQVGIVRIQLDPTVVAVPVRGAVAS
;
A
#
# COMPACT_ATOMS: atom_id res chain seq x y z
N MET A 1 25.07 -5.78 15.06
CA MET A 1 25.06 -6.26 13.67
C MET A 1 23.62 -6.57 13.31
N SER A 2 22.89 -5.58 12.79
CA SER A 2 21.46 -5.73 12.49
C SER A 2 21.30 -6.58 11.23
N THR A 3 20.65 -7.72 11.37
CA THR A 3 20.28 -8.63 10.30
C THR A 3 19.53 -7.84 9.23
N ARG A 4 20.07 -7.80 8.00
CA ARG A 4 19.43 -7.14 6.86
C ARG A 4 18.01 -7.68 6.70
N HIS A 5 17.00 -6.83 6.92
CA HIS A 5 15.59 -7.10 6.61
C HIS A 5 15.50 -7.48 5.12
N THR A 6 15.41 -8.77 4.82
CA THR A 6 15.51 -9.30 3.45
C THR A 6 14.15 -9.39 2.76
N ASP A 7 13.05 -9.03 3.43
CA ASP A 7 11.72 -9.11 2.82
C ASP A 7 11.23 -7.71 2.43
N ASP A 8 11.69 -7.22 1.27
CA ASP A 8 11.05 -6.08 0.63
C ASP A 8 9.57 -6.43 0.38
N TRP A 9 8.67 -5.58 0.85
CA TRP A 9 7.25 -5.71 0.58
C TRP A 9 6.90 -5.15 -0.79
N PHE A 10 5.87 -5.74 -1.39
CA PHE A 10 5.24 -5.27 -2.61
C PHE A 10 4.17 -4.25 -2.22
N VAL A 11 4.45 -2.96 -2.48
CA VAL A 11 3.60 -1.86 -2.06
C VAL A 11 2.85 -1.31 -3.28
N PRO A 12 1.51 -1.40 -3.33
CA PRO A 12 0.73 -0.93 -4.47
C PRO A 12 0.84 0.59 -4.63
N VAL A 13 1.00 1.04 -5.87
CA VAL A 13 1.12 2.46 -6.21
C VAL A 13 0.18 2.86 -7.32
N ARG A 14 -0.33 4.08 -7.27
CA ARG A 14 -1.00 4.69 -8.42
C ARG A 14 -0.01 5.57 -9.17
N CYS A 15 0.21 5.28 -10.44
CA CYS A 15 1.01 6.11 -11.32
C CYS A 15 0.13 7.14 -12.06
N VAL A 16 0.52 8.41 -12.04
CA VAL A 16 -0.09 9.49 -12.82
C VAL A 16 1.04 10.32 -13.43
N GLY A 17 1.25 10.17 -14.74
CA GLY A 17 2.46 10.68 -15.39
C GLY A 17 3.70 10.02 -14.78
N ASP A 18 4.70 10.84 -14.44
CA ASP A 18 5.96 10.38 -13.83
C ASP A 18 5.90 10.27 -12.30
N ILE A 19 4.72 10.43 -11.69
CA ILE A 19 4.53 10.39 -10.24
C ILE A 19 3.89 9.07 -9.83
N ALA A 20 4.53 8.36 -8.89
CA ALA A 20 3.97 7.20 -8.21
C ALA A 20 3.55 7.58 -6.79
N THR A 21 2.26 7.39 -6.46
CA THR A 21 1.72 7.61 -5.11
C THR A 21 1.37 6.29 -4.45
N LEU A 22 1.80 6.08 -3.21
CA LEU A 22 1.42 4.91 -2.40
C LEU A 22 -0.11 4.83 -2.27
N GLN A 23 -0.66 3.64 -2.48
CA GLN A 23 -2.07 3.41 -2.17
C GLN A 23 -2.24 3.15 -0.67
N THR A 24 -3.24 3.80 -0.08
CA THR A 24 -3.60 3.65 1.34
C THR A 24 -5.02 3.13 1.46
N GLY A 25 -5.29 2.35 2.49
CA GLY A 25 -6.62 1.86 2.85
C GLY A 25 -7.25 2.65 3.99
N ARG A 26 -8.49 2.26 4.32
CA ARG A 26 -9.14 2.62 5.58
C ARG A 26 -9.73 1.37 6.21
N LEU A 27 -9.56 1.24 7.52
CA LEU A 27 -10.26 0.25 8.32
C LEU A 27 -11.75 0.64 8.49
N PRO A 28 -12.62 -0.29 8.94
CA PRO A 28 -14.04 0.00 9.16
C PRO A 28 -14.31 1.15 10.16
N ASP A 29 -13.37 1.40 11.08
CA ASP A 29 -13.41 2.53 12.03
C ASP A 29 -12.97 3.87 11.40
N GLY A 30 -12.60 3.87 10.12
CA GLY A 30 -12.14 5.05 9.38
C GLY A 30 -10.63 5.31 9.47
N LEU A 31 -9.88 4.55 10.28
CA LEU A 31 -8.44 4.72 10.45
C LEU A 31 -7.70 4.48 9.13
N ARG A 32 -6.84 5.42 8.73
CA ARG A 32 -6.00 5.26 7.53
C ARG A 32 -4.86 4.28 7.79
N VAL A 33 -4.62 3.40 6.83
CA VAL A 33 -3.54 2.41 6.88
C VAL A 33 -2.75 2.42 5.58
N GLY A 34 -1.44 2.15 5.68
CA GLY A 34 -0.65 1.72 4.54
C GLY A 34 -1.06 0.33 4.10
N ILE A 35 -0.85 0.00 2.82
CA ILE A 35 -1.11 -1.34 2.28
C ILE A 35 0.21 -1.91 1.79
N ALA A 36 0.49 -3.15 2.13
CA ALA A 36 1.66 -3.87 1.66
C ALA A 36 1.32 -5.34 1.45
N PHE A 37 2.13 -6.02 0.63
CA PHE A 37 2.03 -7.45 0.40
C PHE A 37 3.37 -8.13 0.58
N SER A 38 3.38 -9.30 1.20
CA SER A 38 4.60 -10.08 1.40
C SER A 38 5.03 -10.81 0.12
N SER A 39 4.16 -10.91 -0.88
CA SER A 39 4.46 -11.52 -2.17
C SER A 39 3.68 -10.88 -3.31
N LEU A 40 4.25 -10.94 -4.52
CA LEU A 40 3.59 -10.47 -5.73
C LEU A 40 2.31 -11.27 -6.04
N GLU A 41 2.26 -12.54 -5.68
CA GLU A 41 1.07 -13.39 -5.85
C GLU A 41 -0.11 -12.88 -5.01
N ARG A 42 0.14 -12.53 -3.74
CA ARG A 42 -0.89 -11.98 -2.84
C ARG A 42 -1.40 -10.63 -3.33
N LEU A 43 -0.51 -9.76 -3.83
CA LEU A 43 -0.89 -8.48 -4.44
C LEU A 43 -1.82 -8.70 -5.65
N ARG A 44 -1.44 -9.62 -6.55
CA ARG A 44 -2.22 -9.92 -7.76
C ARG A 44 -3.57 -10.53 -7.42
N ALA A 45 -3.62 -11.41 -6.42
CA ALA A 45 -4.87 -12.01 -5.96
C ALA A 45 -5.84 -10.95 -5.39
N ALA A 46 -5.33 -9.95 -4.66
CA ALA A 46 -6.15 -8.93 -4.00
C ALA A 46 -6.55 -7.75 -4.91
N SER A 47 -5.75 -7.41 -5.92
CA SER A 47 -5.89 -6.15 -6.69
C SER A 47 -5.71 -6.28 -8.21
N GLY A 48 -5.43 -7.47 -8.72
CA GLY A 48 -5.20 -7.70 -10.15
C GLY A 48 -3.84 -7.18 -10.64
N ALA A 49 -3.79 -6.64 -11.86
CA ALA A 49 -2.58 -6.14 -12.51
C ALA A 49 -2.16 -4.73 -12.01
N GLN A 50 -2.12 -4.56 -10.69
CA GLN A 50 -1.81 -3.30 -10.01
C GLN A 50 -0.29 -3.02 -10.04
N GLU A 51 0.10 -1.79 -10.39
CA GLU A 51 1.48 -1.31 -10.29
C GLU A 51 1.95 -1.30 -8.83
N PHE A 52 3.24 -1.61 -8.61
CA PHE A 52 3.83 -1.70 -7.28
C PHE A 52 5.27 -1.21 -7.25
N MET A 53 5.72 -0.83 -6.04
CA MET A 53 7.13 -0.63 -5.72
C MET A 53 7.59 -1.66 -4.69
N ARG A 54 8.88 -1.95 -4.66
CA ARG A 54 9.51 -2.73 -3.60
C ARG A 54 10.06 -1.78 -2.56
N LEU A 55 9.62 -1.92 -1.32
CA LEU A 55 10.08 -1.11 -0.19
C LEU A 55 10.39 -2.01 0.99
N SER A 56 11.41 -1.65 1.77
CA SER A 56 11.58 -2.22 3.10
C SER A 56 10.43 -1.77 4.00
N GLU A 57 10.19 -2.51 5.08
CA GLU A 57 9.25 -2.13 6.12
C GLU A 57 9.57 -0.74 6.68
N ASP A 58 10.82 -0.49 7.06
CA ASP A 58 11.28 0.81 7.58
C ASP A 58 11.04 1.94 6.57
N GLY A 59 11.37 1.74 5.30
CA GLY A 59 11.19 2.76 4.27
C GLY A 59 9.72 3.06 4.00
N LEU A 60 8.85 2.06 4.06
CA LEU A 60 7.41 2.27 3.97
C LEU A 60 6.88 3.03 5.19
N HIS A 61 7.34 2.68 6.40
CA HIS A 61 6.99 3.40 7.62
C HIS A 61 7.37 4.88 7.54
N ASP A 62 8.62 5.17 7.20
CA ASP A 62 9.13 6.55 7.08
C ASP A 62 8.27 7.39 6.13
N MET A 63 7.86 6.82 4.98
CA MET A 63 7.01 7.50 4.00
C MET A 63 5.58 7.74 4.50
N LEU A 64 4.99 6.78 5.22
CA LEU A 64 3.62 6.86 5.72
C LEU A 64 3.49 7.82 6.90
N GLU A 65 4.51 7.90 7.76
CA GLU A 65 4.53 8.81 8.90
C GLU A 65 4.47 10.28 8.47
N GLN A 66 5.08 10.64 7.33
CA GLN A 66 5.01 12.01 6.80
C GLN A 66 3.57 12.48 6.50
N VAL A 67 2.64 11.55 6.33
CA VAL A 67 1.22 11.84 6.08
C VAL A 67 0.30 11.41 7.23
N GLY A 68 0.89 11.15 8.40
CA GLY A 68 0.17 10.80 9.63
C GLY A 68 -0.40 9.38 9.65
N ILE A 69 0.14 8.46 8.86
CA ILE A 69 -0.25 7.05 8.87
C ILE A 69 0.83 6.24 9.60
N VAL A 70 0.43 5.55 10.67
CA VAL A 70 1.37 4.77 11.51
C VAL A 70 1.14 3.26 11.45
N ARG A 71 0.06 2.83 10.78
CA ARG A 71 -0.33 1.43 10.71
C ARG A 71 -0.28 0.92 9.28
N ILE A 72 0.30 -0.25 9.10
CA ILE A 72 0.36 -0.96 7.82
C ILE A 72 -0.53 -2.20 7.92
N GLN A 73 -1.28 -2.46 6.85
CA GLN A 73 -1.99 -3.71 6.66
C GLN A 73 -1.22 -4.55 5.64
N LEU A 74 -0.65 -5.65 6.13
CA LEU A 74 0.07 -6.63 5.32
C LEU A 74 -0.89 -7.70 4.81
N ASP A 75 -0.83 -8.01 3.52
CA ASP A 75 -1.62 -9.03 2.82
C ASP A 75 -3.15 -8.93 3.03
N PRO A 76 -3.76 -7.75 2.82
CA PRO A 76 -5.22 -7.66 2.81
C PRO A 76 -5.81 -8.49 1.67
N THR A 77 -6.90 -9.22 1.95
CA THR A 77 -7.58 -10.09 0.98
C THR A 77 -8.34 -9.31 -0.10
N VAL A 78 -8.82 -8.12 0.22
CA VAL A 78 -9.48 -7.21 -0.73
C VAL A 78 -8.96 -5.80 -0.49
N VAL A 79 -8.35 -5.21 -1.52
CA VAL A 79 -8.05 -3.78 -1.54
C VAL A 79 -9.16 -3.11 -2.34
N ALA A 80 -9.99 -2.31 -1.68
CA ALA A 80 -11.02 -1.55 -2.38
C ALA A 80 -10.37 -0.60 -3.38
N VAL A 81 -10.53 -0.89 -4.68
CA VAL A 81 -10.13 0.03 -5.74
C VAL A 81 -11.08 1.23 -5.66
N PRO A 82 -10.60 2.47 -5.47
CA PRO A 82 -11.48 3.63 -5.53
C PRO A 82 -12.11 3.70 -6.91
N VAL A 83 -13.42 3.51 -6.99
CA VAL A 83 -14.17 3.72 -8.24
C VAL A 83 -14.07 5.21 -8.58
N ARG A 84 -13.49 5.54 -9.73
CA ARG A 84 -13.57 6.90 -10.28
C ARG A 84 -15.04 7.17 -10.60
N GLY A 85 -15.73 7.97 -9.78
CA GLY A 85 -17.07 8.46 -10.12
C GLY A 85 -18.11 8.56 -9.00
N ALA A 86 -17.74 8.86 -7.76
CA ALA A 86 -18.70 9.35 -6.78
C ALA A 86 -18.41 10.83 -6.48
N VAL A 87 -18.69 11.69 -7.45
CA VAL A 87 -19.20 13.03 -7.11
C VAL A 87 -20.61 12.80 -6.60
N ALA A 88 -20.80 12.80 -5.29
CA ALA A 88 -22.12 13.00 -4.74
C ALA A 88 -22.48 14.47 -4.99
N SER A 89 -23.45 14.70 -5.86
CA SER A 89 -24.17 15.97 -5.96
C SER A 89 -24.89 16.27 -4.65
#